data_AF-A0A6J7AWG9-F1
#
_entry.id   AF-A0A6J7AWG9-F1
#
_cell.length_a   1.000
_cell.length_b   1.000
_cell.length_c   1.000
_cell.angle_alpha   90.00
_cell.angle_beta   90.00
_cell.angle_gamma   90.00
#
_symmetry.space_group_name_H-M   'P 1'
#
loop_
_entity.id
_entity.type
_entity.pdbx_description
1 polymer ?
#
loop_
_entity_poly.entity_id
_entity_poly.type
_entity_poly.pdbx_seq_one_letter_code
_entity_poly.pdbx_strand_id
1 'polypeptide(L)'
;MVTQYGMTERIGAIKLGISEGEPFLGRTYGHQRDYSEEVAGIIDGEIRTLIENAHQEAYEILVANRDILDDLVEVLLEKETLLKDEIEKIFKKVRLVSKRPAWTGSDARKPSALPPVALSPAKPQAPVVEEEEKAIRKPRKKVTPPSE
;
A
#
# COMPACT_ATOMS: atom_id res chain seq x y z
N MET A 1 1.39 0.00 -10.79
CA MET A 1 1.21 -1.34 -10.17
C MET A 1 2.31 -2.30 -10.59
N VAL A 2 2.46 -2.57 -11.88
CA VAL A 2 3.46 -3.52 -12.42
C VAL A 2 4.90 -3.02 -12.23
N THR A 3 5.24 -1.83 -12.71
CA THR A 3 6.62 -1.31 -12.72
C THR A 3 7.07 -0.70 -11.39
N GLN A 4 6.23 0.12 -10.75
CA GLN A 4 6.64 0.86 -9.55
C GLN A 4 6.48 0.10 -8.23
N TYR A 5 5.48 -0.80 -8.15
CA TYR A 5 5.13 -1.49 -6.90
C TYR A 5 5.46 -2.99 -6.94
N GLY A 6 5.92 -3.52 -8.07
CA GLY A 6 6.26 -4.94 -8.20
C GLY A 6 5.07 -5.88 -7.95
N MET A 7 3.84 -5.46 -8.31
CA MET A 7 2.62 -6.24 -8.12
C MET A 7 2.40 -7.28 -9.22
N THR A 8 3.45 -8.02 -9.59
CA THR A 8 3.39 -9.09 -10.59
C THR A 8 4.29 -10.24 -10.15
N GLU A 9 3.89 -11.47 -10.48
CA GLU A 9 4.65 -12.65 -10.10
C GLU A 9 5.94 -12.79 -10.91
N ARG A 10 5.89 -12.49 -12.22
CA ARG A 10 7.00 -12.71 -13.16
C ARG A 10 8.18 -11.75 -12.97
N ILE A 11 7.90 -10.48 -12.69
CA ILE A 11 8.95 -9.46 -12.46
C ILE A 11 9.41 -9.49 -10.99
N GLY A 12 8.49 -9.84 -10.08
CA GLY A 12 8.73 -9.83 -8.64
C GLY A 12 8.64 -8.43 -8.02
N ALA A 13 9.04 -8.34 -6.75
CA ALA A 13 8.95 -7.13 -5.95
C ALA A 13 10.11 -6.15 -6.22
N ILE A 14 10.26 -5.74 -7.49
CA ILE A 14 11.30 -4.83 -7.96
C ILE A 14 10.66 -3.57 -8.52
N LYS A 15 11.26 -2.41 -8.21
CA LYS A 15 10.91 -1.13 -8.83
C LYS A 15 11.68 -1.00 -10.15
N LEU A 16 10.95 -0.94 -11.26
CA LEU A 16 11.49 -0.69 -12.60
C LEU A 16 11.16 0.74 -13.05
N GLY A 17 12.20 1.46 -13.47
CA GLY A 17 12.11 2.84 -13.94
C GLY A 17 12.25 3.91 -12.86
N ILE A 18 12.59 5.11 -13.30
CA ILE A 18 12.79 6.30 -12.46
C ILE A 18 11.40 6.89 -12.16
N SER A 19 11.09 7.09 -10.86
CA SER A 19 9.94 7.91 -10.48
C SER A 19 10.17 9.32 -11.00
N GLU A 20 9.22 9.85 -11.77
CA GLU A 20 9.29 11.23 -12.25
C GLU A 20 9.69 12.18 -11.11
N GLY A 21 10.91 12.71 -11.22
CA GLY A 21 11.48 13.60 -10.23
C GLY A 21 10.84 14.98 -10.30
N GLU A 22 10.85 15.66 -9.14
CA GLU A 22 10.63 17.10 -8.91
C GLU A 22 10.22 17.93 -10.15
N PRO A 23 8.95 18.40 -10.23
CA PRO A 23 8.43 19.16 -11.38
C PRO A 23 9.18 20.47 -11.70
N PHE A 24 10.09 20.90 -10.81
CA PHE A 24 10.76 22.20 -10.84
C PHE A 24 12.16 22.18 -11.46
N LEU A 25 12.79 21.02 -11.62
CA LEU A 25 14.06 20.93 -12.33
C LEU A 25 13.74 20.55 -13.79
N GLY A 26 13.60 21.58 -14.62
CA GLY A 26 13.01 21.55 -15.96
C GLY A 26 13.18 20.22 -16.68
N ARG A 27 12.03 19.64 -17.08
CA ARG A 27 11.83 18.39 -17.86
C ARG A 27 13.04 18.09 -18.74
N THR A 28 14.04 17.43 -18.19
CA THR A 28 15.19 16.96 -18.95
C THR A 28 14.70 15.77 -19.76
N TYR A 29 14.54 16.07 -21.05
CA TYR A 29 14.36 15.17 -22.16
C TYR A 29 15.12 13.86 -21.97
N GLY A 30 14.39 12.77 -21.77
CA GLY A 30 14.94 11.42 -21.73
C GLY A 30 14.32 10.58 -20.64
N HIS A 31 13.07 10.14 -20.82
CA HIS A 31 12.59 8.95 -20.11
C HIS A 31 13.37 7.75 -20.64
N GLN A 32 14.61 7.58 -20.18
CA GLN A 32 15.40 6.42 -20.51
C GLN A 32 14.84 5.25 -19.69
N ARG A 33 14.41 4.20 -20.39
CA ARG A 33 13.97 2.96 -19.77
C ARG A 33 15.21 2.26 -19.22
N ASP A 34 15.28 2.10 -17.90
CA ASP A 34 16.39 1.39 -17.24
C ASP A 34 16.23 -0.14 -17.27
N TYR A 35 15.65 -0.70 -18.34
CA TYR A 35 15.41 -2.13 -18.48
C TYR A 35 15.47 -2.56 -19.95
N SER A 36 15.79 -3.83 -20.18
CA SER A 36 15.94 -4.39 -21.53
C SER A 36 14.59 -4.48 -22.27
N GLU A 37 14.65 -4.59 -23.60
CA GLU A 37 13.47 -4.84 -24.45
C GLU A 37 12.74 -6.13 -24.06
N GLU A 38 13.48 -7.16 -23.63
CA GLU A 38 12.89 -8.40 -23.13
C GLU A 38 12.02 -8.15 -21.88
N VAL A 39 12.53 -7.39 -20.92
CA VAL A 39 11.79 -7.02 -19.71
C VAL A 39 10.60 -6.10 -20.05
N ALA A 40 10.76 -5.20 -21.03
CA ALA A 40 9.66 -4.38 -21.52
C ALA A 40 8.51 -5.23 -22.09
N GLY A 41 8.83 -6.25 -22.89
CA GLY A 41 7.83 -7.18 -23.41
C GLY A 41 7.11 -7.97 -22.32
N ILE A 42 7.81 -8.34 -21.24
CA ILE A 42 7.19 -8.98 -20.07
C ILE A 42 6.23 -8.01 -19.37
N ILE A 43 6.65 -6.75 -19.16
CA ILE A 43 5.82 -5.71 -18.53
C ILE A 43 4.52 -5.52 -19.32
N ASP A 44 4.60 -5.38 -20.64
CA ASP A 44 3.43 -5.15 -21.48
C ASP A 44 2.45 -6.34 -21.43
N GLY A 45 2.96 -7.57 -21.38
CA GLY A 45 2.16 -8.78 -21.21
C GLY A 45 1.42 -8.83 -19.86
N GLU A 46 2.09 -8.45 -18.78
CA GLU A 46 1.49 -8.37 -17.44
C GLU A 46 0.43 -7.27 -17.36
N ILE A 47 0.69 -6.11 -17.97
CA ILE A 47 -0.28 -5.00 -18.04
C ILE A 47 -1.54 -5.45 -18.79
N ARG A 48 -1.39 -6.10 -19.95
CA ARG A 48 -2.52 -6.64 -20.70
C ARG A 48 -3.34 -7.61 -19.83
N THR A 49 -2.68 -8.58 -19.22
CA THR A 49 -3.34 -9.59 -18.36
C THR A 49 -4.08 -8.94 -17.18
N LEU A 50 -3.47 -7.93 -16.54
CA LEU A 50 -4.10 -7.17 -15.46
C LEU A 50 -5.38 -6.48 -15.92
N ILE A 51 -5.34 -5.81 -17.08
CA ILE A 51 -6.48 -5.07 -17.64
C ILE A 51 -7.59 -6.03 -18.07
N GLU A 52 -7.24 -7.11 -18.78
CA GLU A 52 -8.20 -8.11 -19.24
C GLU A 52 -8.93 -8.76 -18.07
N ASN A 53 -8.21 -9.15 -17.01
CA ASN A 53 -8.82 -9.70 -15.81
C ASN A 53 -9.75 -8.69 -15.11
N ALA A 54 -9.32 -7.43 -14.98
CA ALA A 54 -10.17 -6.40 -14.37
C ALA A 54 -11.42 -6.10 -15.20
N HIS A 55 -11.29 -6.09 -16.53
CA HIS A 55 -12.41 -5.89 -17.44
C HIS A 55 -13.41 -7.05 -17.38
N GLN A 56 -12.91 -8.30 -17.38
CA GLN A 56 -13.75 -9.48 -17.26
C GLN A 56 -14.47 -9.52 -15.90
N GLU A 57 -13.77 -9.22 -14.81
CA GLU A 57 -14.36 -9.11 -13.47
C GLU A 57 -15.48 -8.04 -13.43
N ALA A 58 -15.23 -6.87 -14.02
CA ALA A 58 -16.25 -5.83 -14.13
C ALA A 58 -17.45 -6.28 -14.95
N TYR A 59 -17.23 -6.95 -16.09
CA TYR A 59 -18.30 -7.49 -16.93
C TYR A 59 -19.18 -8.48 -16.16
N GLU A 60 -18.56 -9.41 -15.43
CA GLU A 60 -19.29 -10.40 -14.62
C GLU A 60 -20.14 -9.73 -13.53
N ILE A 61 -19.59 -8.72 -12.85
CA ILE A 61 -20.32 -7.96 -11.82
C ILE A 61 -21.54 -7.23 -12.42
N LEU A 62 -21.37 -6.61 -13.59
CA LEU A 62 -22.44 -5.89 -14.28
C LEU A 62 -23.53 -6.84 -14.77
N VAL A 63 -23.16 -7.97 -15.36
CA VAL A 63 -24.12 -8.99 -15.82
C VAL A 63 -24.88 -9.60 -14.65
N ALA A 64 -24.19 -9.90 -13.55
CA ALA A 64 -24.82 -10.45 -12.36
C ALA A 64 -25.81 -9.48 -11.68
N ASN A 65 -25.68 -8.18 -11.91
CA ASN A 65 -26.55 -7.13 -11.36
C ASN A 65 -27.35 -6.40 -12.44
N ARG A 66 -27.60 -7.05 -13.59
CA ARG A 66 -28.25 -6.43 -14.75
C ARG A 66 -29.64 -5.88 -14.44
N ASP A 67 -30.41 -6.63 -13.66
CA ASP A 67 -31.74 -6.24 -13.18
C ASP A 67 -31.74 -4.89 -12.45
N ILE A 68 -30.73 -4.63 -11.63
CA ILE A 68 -30.60 -3.38 -10.88
C ILE A 68 -30.20 -2.22 -11.79
N LEU A 69 -29.40 -2.50 -12.82
CA LEU A 69 -29.04 -1.51 -13.83
C LEU A 69 -30.25 -1.12 -14.69
N ASP A 70 -31.11 -2.09 -15.04
CA ASP A 70 -32.34 -1.81 -15.76
C ASP A 70 -33.31 -0.96 -14.91
N ASP A 71 -33.49 -1.28 -13.61
CA ASP A 71 -34.22 -0.44 -12.63
C ASP A 71 -33.66 1.00 -12.61
N LEU A 72 -32.33 1.16 -12.62
CA LEU A 72 -31.68 2.48 -12.61
C LEU A 72 -31.94 3.26 -13.90
N VAL A 73 -31.94 2.59 -15.05
CA VAL A 73 -32.19 3.21 -16.35
C VAL A 73 -33.63 3.71 -16.45
N GLU A 74 -34.62 2.93 -15.99
CA GLU A 74 -36.01 3.36 -15.98
C GLU A 74 -36.19 4.67 -15.20
N VAL A 75 -35.59 4.77 -14.02
CA VAL A 75 -35.68 5.98 -13.19
C VAL A 75 -34.93 7.17 -13.84
N LEU A 76 -33.80 6.92 -14.50
CA LEU A 76 -33.06 7.97 -15.23
C LEU A 76 -33.86 8.50 -16.44
N LEU A 77 -34.63 7.66 -17.11
CA LEU A 77 -35.49 8.09 -18.22
C LEU A 77 -36.62 9.03 -17.73
N GLU A 78 -37.08 8.87 -16.49
CA GLU A 78 -38.11 9.75 -15.91
C GLU A 78 -37.56 11.06 -15.37
N LYS A 79 -36.41 11.04 -14.69
CA LYS A 79 -35.87 12.17 -13.93
C LYS A 79 -34.68 12.88 -14.57
N GLU A 80 -34.09 12.31 -15.62
CA GLU A 80 -32.85 12.74 -16.32
C GLU A 80 -31.58 12.77 -15.46
N THR A 81 -31.68 13.10 -14.17
CA THR A 81 -30.56 13.17 -13.22
C THR A 81 -30.98 12.55 -11.89
N LEU A 82 -30.10 11.74 -11.30
CA LEU A 82 -30.30 11.14 -9.98
C LEU A 82 -29.24 11.64 -9.01
N LEU A 83 -29.66 11.95 -7.78
CA LEU A 83 -28.76 12.28 -6.68
C LEU A 83 -28.34 11.03 -5.90
N LYS A 84 -27.27 11.16 -5.10
CA LYS A 84 -26.67 10.07 -4.30
C LYS A 84 -27.71 9.27 -3.51
N ASP A 85 -28.62 9.93 -2.81
CA ASP A 85 -29.61 9.28 -1.94
C ASP A 85 -30.65 8.46 -2.72
N GLU A 86 -30.90 8.81 -3.98
CA GLU A 86 -31.80 8.07 -4.87
C GLU A 86 -31.10 6.83 -5.44
N ILE A 87 -29.84 6.99 -5.84
CA ILE A 87 -28.99 5.87 -6.30
C ILE A 87 -28.81 4.85 -5.17
N GLU A 88 -28.57 5.29 -3.94
CA GLU A 88 -28.44 4.39 -2.79
C GLU A 88 -29.69 3.54 -2.56
N LYS A 89 -30.90 4.08 -2.81
CA LYS A 89 -32.14 3.31 -2.68
C LYS A 89 -32.21 2.18 -3.70
N ILE A 90 -31.79 2.44 -4.95
CA ILE A 90 -31.77 1.45 -6.03
C ILE A 90 -30.69 0.40 -5.73
N PHE A 91 -29.52 0.83 -5.28
CA PHE A 91 -28.35 -0.03 -5.10
C PHE A 91 -28.41 -0.88 -3.82
N LYS A 92 -29.40 -0.70 -2.94
CA LYS A 92 -29.62 -1.57 -1.77
C LYS A 92 -29.78 -3.06 -2.13
N LYS A 93 -30.22 -3.36 -3.35
CA LYS A 93 -30.41 -4.72 -3.84
C LYS A 93 -29.13 -5.35 -4.43
N VAL A 94 -28.02 -4.61 -4.51
CA VAL A 94 -26.79 -5.06 -5.20
C VAL A 94 -26.24 -6.33 -4.57
N ARG A 95 -25.98 -7.30 -5.45
CA ARG A 95 -25.45 -8.62 -5.11
C ARG A 95 -23.93 -8.59 -5.19
N LEU A 96 -23.27 -8.93 -4.09
CA LEU A 96 -21.83 -9.17 -4.04
C LEU A 96 -21.52 -10.50 -4.75
N VAL A 97 -20.82 -10.43 -5.88
CA VAL A 97 -20.56 -11.59 -6.76
C VAL A 97 -19.45 -12.48 -6.21
N SER A 98 -18.28 -11.91 -5.92
CA SER A 98 -17.17 -12.66 -5.31
C SER A 98 -16.15 -11.72 -4.71
N LYS A 99 -15.64 -12.05 -3.52
CA LYS A 99 -14.53 -11.32 -2.93
C LYS A 99 -13.23 -11.82 -3.54
N ARG A 100 -12.50 -10.94 -4.22
CA ARG A 100 -11.16 -11.24 -4.72
C ARG A 100 -10.25 -11.68 -3.56
N PRO A 101 -9.48 -12.77 -3.70
CA PRO A 101 -8.52 -13.17 -2.68
C PRO A 101 -7.46 -12.08 -2.50
N ALA A 102 -6.87 -12.03 -1.30
CA ALA A 102 -5.78 -11.09 -1.04
C ALA A 102 -4.61 -11.39 -2.00
N TRP A 103 -4.07 -10.35 -2.63
CA TRP A 103 -2.89 -10.49 -3.49
C TRP A 103 -1.66 -10.79 -2.62
N THR A 104 -1.06 -11.96 -2.80
CA THR A 104 0.14 -12.40 -2.06
C THR A 104 1.41 -12.31 -2.91
N GLY A 105 1.30 -11.88 -4.16
CA GLY A 105 2.42 -11.71 -5.10
C GLY A 105 2.96 -12.99 -5.72
N SER A 106 2.57 -14.17 -5.23
CA SER A 106 2.79 -15.47 -5.87
C SER A 106 1.95 -16.55 -5.20
N ASP A 107 1.66 -17.64 -5.92
CA ASP A 107 0.88 -18.78 -5.40
C ASP A 107 1.57 -19.48 -4.21
N ALA A 108 2.90 -19.38 -4.13
CA ALA A 108 3.69 -19.96 -3.06
C ALA A 108 3.64 -19.17 -1.75
N ARG A 109 3.28 -17.88 -1.77
CA ARG A 109 3.22 -17.03 -0.57
C ARG A 109 1.85 -17.14 0.08
N LYS A 110 1.73 -17.99 1.10
CA LYS A 110 0.50 -18.13 1.89
C LYS A 110 0.63 -17.33 3.20
N PRO A 111 -0.24 -16.34 3.46
CA PRO A 111 -0.20 -15.59 4.72
C PRO A 111 -0.51 -16.55 5.88
N SER A 112 0.26 -16.44 6.96
CA SER A 112 0.01 -17.25 8.16
C SER A 112 -1.28 -16.80 8.85
N ALA A 113 -2.10 -17.77 9.26
CA ALA A 113 -3.30 -17.51 10.08
C ALA A 113 -2.99 -17.45 11.59
N LEU A 114 -1.72 -17.56 11.98
CA LEU A 114 -1.32 -17.52 13.39
C LEU A 114 -1.58 -16.12 13.96
N PRO A 115 -2.21 -16.01 15.15
CA PRO A 115 -2.38 -14.73 15.80
C PRO A 115 -1.02 -14.13 16.16
N PRO A 116 -0.92 -12.80 16.34
CA PRO A 116 0.27 -12.17 16.90
C PRO A 116 0.69 -12.86 18.20
N VAL A 117 1.99 -13.02 18.41
CA VAL A 117 2.51 -13.57 19.67
C VAL A 117 1.94 -12.74 20.81
N ALA A 118 1.20 -13.40 21.71
CA ALA A 118 0.68 -12.75 22.90
C ALA A 118 1.88 -12.18 23.66
N LEU A 119 1.97 -10.84 23.73
CA LEU A 119 2.96 -10.18 24.56
C LEU A 119 2.73 -10.70 25.98
N SER A 120 3.65 -11.54 26.49
CA SER A 120 3.70 -11.74 27.92
C SER A 120 3.82 -10.36 28.55
N PRO A 121 3.07 -10.05 29.62
CA PRO A 121 3.29 -8.82 30.35
C PRO A 121 4.79 -8.79 30.66
N ALA A 122 5.45 -7.71 30.23
CA ALA A 122 6.85 -7.49 30.54
C ALA A 122 7.03 -7.85 32.01
N LYS A 123 7.94 -8.79 32.32
CA LYS A 123 8.31 -9.05 33.72
C LYS A 123 8.50 -7.67 34.35
N PRO A 124 7.84 -7.35 35.48
CA PRO A 124 8.02 -6.07 36.11
C PRO A 124 9.53 -5.86 36.23
N GLN A 125 10.06 -4.85 35.54
CA GLN A 125 11.42 -4.42 35.79
C GLN A 125 11.44 -4.14 37.29
N ALA A 126 12.27 -4.90 38.02
CA ALA A 126 12.52 -4.61 39.41
C ALA A 126 12.81 -3.10 39.50
N PRO A 127 12.23 -2.37 40.47
CA PRO A 127 12.39 -0.94 40.53
C PRO A 127 13.88 -0.63 40.48
N VAL A 128 14.26 0.23 39.55
CA VAL A 128 15.60 0.82 39.51
C VAL A 128 15.77 1.46 40.89
N VAL A 129 16.57 0.82 41.74
CA VAL A 129 17.00 1.41 42.99
C VAL A 129 17.88 2.57 42.56
N GLU A 130 17.37 3.80 42.73
CA GLU A 130 18.20 5.00 42.70
C GLU A 130 19.23 4.87 43.82
N GLU A 131 20.44 4.41 43.47
CA GLU A 131 21.60 4.61 44.34
C GLU A 131 21.89 6.11 44.39
N GLU A 132 21.54 6.76 45.50
CA GLU A 132 22.05 8.07 45.88
C GLU A 132 23.59 8.01 45.98
N GLU A 133 24.27 8.35 44.89
CA GLU A 133 25.70 8.60 44.92
C GLU A 133 25.96 9.98 45.57
N LYS A 134 25.99 10.01 46.91
CA LYS A 134 26.55 11.13 47.68
C LYS A 134 28.06 11.21 47.46
N ALA A 135 28.46 11.77 46.32
CA ALA A 135 29.83 12.21 46.08
C ALA A 135 30.13 13.47 46.90
N ILE A 136 30.69 13.27 48.10
CA ILE A 136 31.31 14.30 48.92
C ILE A 136 32.45 14.96 48.11
N ARG A 137 32.19 16.14 47.54
CA ARG A 137 33.21 16.98 46.90
C ARG A 137 34.16 17.55 47.95
N LYS A 138 35.36 16.99 48.09
CA LYS A 138 36.47 17.65 48.81
C LYS A 138 37.00 18.84 47.97
N PRO A 139 37.27 20.02 48.57
CA PRO A 139 37.72 21.18 47.81
C PRO A 139 39.21 21.04 47.41
N ARG A 140 39.52 21.28 46.13
CA ARG A 140 40.90 21.34 45.62
C ARG A 140 41.61 22.60 46.14
N LYS A 141 42.74 22.44 46.83
CA LYS A 141 43.68 23.53 47.15
C LYS A 141 44.31 24.06 45.85
N LYS A 142 44.26 25.39 45.65
CA LYS A 142 45.03 26.10 44.62
C LYS A 142 46.53 25.99 44.94
N VAL A 143 47.34 25.59 43.97
CA VAL A 143 48.79 25.76 43.99
C VAL A 143 49.16 26.50 42.70
N THR A 144 49.72 27.70 42.85
CA THR A 144 50.25 28.56 41.79
C THR A 144 51.59 28.04 41.26
N PRO A 145 51.94 28.32 39.99
CA PRO A 145 53.19 27.86 39.38
C PRO A 145 54.40 28.64 39.91
N PRO A 146 55.60 28.03 40.00
CA PRO A 146 56.83 28.74 40.35
C PRO A 146 57.43 29.45 39.12
N SER A 147 57.96 30.65 39.38
CA SER A 147 58.77 31.43 38.45
C SER A 147 60.21 30.93 38.43
N GLU A 148 60.77 30.72 37.24
CA GLU A 148 62.15 31.01 36.85
C GLU A 148 62.22 31.14 35.32
#